data_AF-A0A2D6XES2-F1
#
_entry.id   AF-A0A2D6XES2-F1
#
_cell.length_a   1.000
_cell.length_b   1.000
_cell.length_c   1.000
_cell.angle_alpha   90.00
_cell.angle_beta   90.00
_cell.angle_gamma   90.00
#
_symmetry.space_group_name_H-M   'P 1'
#
loop_
_entity.id
_entity.type
_entity.pdbx_description
1 polymer ?
#
loop_
_entity_poly.entity_id
_entity_poly.type
_entity_poly.pdbx_seq_one_letter_code
_entity_poly.pdbx_strand_id
1 'polypeptide(L)'
;MQKGEWEKIIILGPSYAKDFKSPSPDIPFDFIEYNADKPLLQLKKEFISKLKDKINGIEVSLSIASGSGKEHMALQSALLSLPVGIRFAALTKEGVVAL
;
A
#
# COMPACT_ATOMS: atom_id res chain seq x y z
N MET A 1 -7.56 -20.76 -1.96
CA MET A 1 -7.09 -19.48 -2.53
C MET A 1 -5.62 -19.34 -2.19
N GLN A 2 -4.75 -19.20 -3.18
CA GLN A 2 -3.31 -19.01 -2.92
C GLN A 2 -3.12 -17.61 -2.32
N LYS A 3 -2.56 -17.56 -1.09
CA LYS A 3 -2.18 -16.31 -0.42
C LYS A 3 -0.78 -15.92 -0.90
N GLY A 4 -0.52 -14.62 -1.00
CA GLY A 4 0.84 -14.13 -1.16
C GLY A 4 1.64 -14.31 0.12
N GLU A 5 2.92 -14.62 0.00
CA GLU A 5 3.87 -14.66 1.12
C GLU A 5 4.61 -13.34 1.17
N TRP A 6 4.44 -12.61 2.28
CA TRP A 6 5.00 -11.26 2.45
C TRP A 6 5.74 -11.18 3.77
N GLU A 7 6.95 -10.64 3.76
CA GLU A 7 7.71 -10.35 4.98
C GLU A 7 7.02 -9.28 5.84
N LYS A 8 6.36 -8.33 5.17
CA LYS A 8 5.69 -7.20 5.79
C LYS A 8 4.51 -6.73 4.96
N ILE A 9 3.40 -6.46 5.63
CA ILE A 9 2.19 -5.90 5.01
C ILE A 9 2.00 -4.48 5.57
N ILE A 10 1.80 -3.53 4.66
CA ILE A 10 1.50 -2.13 4.99
C ILE A 10 0.17 -1.77 4.35
N ILE A 11 -0.79 -1.30 5.15
CA ILE A 11 -2.06 -0.78 4.68
C ILE A 11 -2.01 0.73 4.81
N LEU A 12 -2.17 1.44 3.68
CA LEU A 12 -2.39 2.88 3.68
C LEU A 12 -3.89 3.14 3.66
N GLY A 13 -4.38 3.95 4.59
CA GLY A 13 -5.79 4.31 4.60
C GLY A 13 -6.06 5.66 5.27
N PRO A 14 -7.19 6.30 4.96
CA PRO A 14 -7.66 7.46 5.70
C PRO A 14 -8.14 7.09 7.11
N SER A 15 -8.42 8.08 7.96
CA SER A 15 -8.78 7.88 9.38
C SER A 15 -9.91 6.88 9.59
N TYR A 16 -10.94 6.87 8.74
CA TYR A 16 -12.06 5.93 8.83
C TYR A 16 -11.66 4.47 8.57
N ALA A 17 -10.53 4.22 7.90
CA ALA A 17 -10.05 2.88 7.58
C ALA A 17 -9.23 2.26 8.73
N LYS A 18 -8.98 2.99 9.83
CA LYS A 18 -8.30 2.46 11.01
C LYS A 18 -9.00 1.28 11.65
N ASP A 19 -10.33 1.22 11.54
CA ASP A 19 -11.14 0.14 12.09
C ASP A 19 -11.11 -1.12 11.20
N PHE A 20 -10.30 -1.14 10.14
CA PHE A 20 -10.10 -2.31 9.31
C PHE A 20 -9.55 -3.46 10.14
N LYS A 21 -10.31 -4.57 10.15
CA LYS A 21 -9.89 -5.83 10.76
C LYS A 21 -9.52 -6.80 9.67
N SER A 22 -8.28 -7.30 9.72
CA SER A 22 -7.87 -8.39 8.84
C SER A 22 -8.79 -9.59 9.07
N PRO A 23 -9.36 -10.19 8.00
CA PRO A 23 -10.10 -11.44 8.11
C PRO A 23 -9.21 -12.63 8.51
N SER A 24 -7.89 -12.47 8.52
CA SER A 24 -6.91 -13.40 9.09
C SER A 24 -6.17 -12.70 10.24
N PRO A 25 -6.64 -12.82 11.49
CA PRO A 25 -6.10 -12.09 12.64
C PRO A 25 -4.64 -12.42 12.96
N ASP A 26 -4.16 -13.59 12.53
CA ASP A 26 -2.77 -14.04 12.76
C ASP A 26 -1.76 -13.39 11.80
N ILE A 27 -2.22 -12.62 10.80
CA ILE A 27 -1.36 -11.94 9.85
C ILE A 27 -1.23 -10.47 10.28
N PRO A 28 -0.10 -10.07 10.88
CA PRO A 28 0.11 -8.69 11.31
C PRO A 28 0.27 -7.76 10.09
N PHE A 29 -0.14 -6.51 10.26
CA PHE A 29 0.09 -5.45 9.28
C PHE A 29 0.36 -4.11 9.98
N ASP A 30 1.15 -3.25 9.33
CA ASP A 30 1.33 -1.86 9.72
C ASP A 30 0.23 -1.02 9.06
N PHE A 31 -0.56 -0.27 9.83
CA PHE A 31 -1.48 0.72 9.28
C PHE A 31 -0.83 2.12 9.24
N ILE A 32 -0.81 2.73 8.06
CA ILE A 32 -0.34 4.10 7.85
C ILE A 32 -1.53 4.97 7.49
N GLU A 33 -1.96 5.79 8.45
CA GLU A 33 -3.00 6.78 8.22
C GLU A 33 -2.53 7.89 7.28
N TYR A 34 -3.40 8.41 6.41
CA TYR A 34 -3.19 9.65 5.66
C TYR A 34 -4.46 10.52 5.61
N ASN A 35 -4.32 11.79 5.21
CA ASN A 35 -5.48 12.65 4.97
C ASN A 35 -5.83 12.67 3.47
N ALA A 36 -6.95 12.04 3.10
CA ALA A 36 -7.42 11.94 1.71
C ALA A 36 -7.82 13.29 1.09
N ASP A 37 -8.09 14.32 1.89
CA ASP A 37 -8.48 15.65 1.40
C ASP A 37 -7.28 16.48 0.93
N LYS A 38 -6.06 16.03 1.23
CA LYS A 38 -4.85 16.73 0.78
C LYS A 38 -4.79 16.81 -0.76
N PRO A 39 -4.25 17.92 -1.30
CA PRO A 39 -3.90 18.01 -2.72
C PRO A 39 -2.90 16.92 -3.10
N LEU A 40 -2.97 16.45 -4.35
CA LEU A 40 -2.17 15.35 -4.89
C LEU A 40 -0.68 15.43 -4.52
N LEU A 41 -0.06 16.61 -4.69
CA LEU A 41 1.36 16.81 -4.41
C LEU A 41 1.71 16.70 -2.92
N GLN A 42 0.81 17.15 -2.04
CA GLN A 42 1.01 17.02 -0.59
C GLN A 42 0.82 15.57 -0.14
N LEU A 43 -0.15 14.87 -0.74
CA LEU A 43 -0.39 13.45 -0.49
C LEU A 43 0.82 12.60 -0.91
N LYS A 44 1.40 12.86 -2.09
CA LYS A 44 2.66 12.24 -2.53
C LYS A 44 3.78 12.45 -1.49
N LYS A 45 4.00 13.69 -1.05
CA LYS A 45 5.06 14.02 -0.06
C LYS A 45 4.85 13.29 1.27
N GLU A 46 3.60 13.20 1.71
CA GLU A 46 3.24 12.45 2.92
C GLU A 46 3.55 10.96 2.78
N PHE A 47 3.18 10.34 1.65
CA PHE A 47 3.48 8.93 1.39
C PHE A 47 4.98 8.65 1.36
N ILE A 48 5.79 9.48 0.69
CA ILE A 48 7.26 9.34 0.70
C ILE A 48 7.78 9.38 2.13
N SER A 49 7.37 10.40 2.91
CA SER A 49 7.84 10.59 4.29
C SER A 49 7.50 9.40 5.19
N LYS A 50 6.29 8.84 5.05
CA LYS A 50 5.81 7.75 5.91
C LYS A 50 6.30 6.37 5.46
N LEU A 51 6.63 6.17 4.19
CA LEU A 51 7.02 4.87 3.64
C LEU A 51 8.53 4.65 3.60
N LYS A 52 9.35 5.70 3.44
CA LYS A 52 10.80 5.58 3.24
C LYS A 52 11.53 4.74 4.32
N ASP A 53 11.08 4.84 5.57
CA ASP A 53 11.68 4.14 6.72
C ASP A 53 10.90 2.87 7.11
N LYS A 54 9.88 2.51 6.32
CA LYS A 54 9.03 1.33 6.56
C LYS A 54 9.28 0.21 5.57
N ILE A 55 9.90 0.50 4.44
CA ILE A 55 10.27 -0.45 3.39
C ILE A 55 11.77 -0.74 3.51
N ASN A 56 12.11 -1.98 3.90
CA ASN A 56 13.50 -2.41 4.10
C ASN A 56 14.07 -3.19 2.90
N GLY A 57 13.22 -3.59 1.96
CA GLY A 57 13.59 -4.37 0.79
C GLY A 57 13.75 -3.52 -0.48
N ILE A 58 14.21 -4.17 -1.55
CA ILE A 58 14.40 -3.55 -2.88
C ILE A 58 13.17 -3.67 -3.78
N GLU A 59 12.15 -4.43 -3.37
CA GLU A 59 10.92 -4.64 -4.13
C GLU A 59 9.70 -4.52 -3.22
N VAL A 60 8.60 -3.99 -3.78
CA VAL A 60 7.29 -3.97 -3.15
C VAL A 60 6.22 -4.53 -4.08
N SER A 61 5.31 -5.31 -3.52
CA SER A 61 4.07 -5.67 -4.19
C SER A 61 2.98 -4.66 -3.88
N LEU A 62 2.49 -3.98 -4.92
CA LEU A 62 1.50 -2.91 -4.81
C LEU A 62 0.12 -3.41 -5.24
N SER A 63 -0.83 -3.39 -4.31
CA SER A 63 -2.25 -3.50 -4.60
C SER A 63 -2.92 -2.13 -4.55
N ILE A 64 -3.70 -1.81 -5.58
CA ILE A 64 -4.54 -0.60 -5.68
C ILE A 64 -6.01 -0.96 -5.85
N ALA A 65 -6.42 -2.13 -5.35
CA ALA A 65 -7.79 -2.64 -5.46
C ALA A 65 -8.84 -1.75 -4.77
N SER A 66 -8.41 -0.85 -3.88
CA SER A 66 -9.25 0.13 -3.21
C SER A 66 -8.62 1.53 -3.26
N GLY A 67 -9.42 2.55 -2.96
CA GLY A 67 -9.01 3.95 -3.05
C GLY A 67 -9.40 4.61 -4.38
N SER A 68 -9.00 5.86 -4.53
CA SER A 68 -9.32 6.74 -5.65
C SER A 68 -8.13 6.93 -6.59
N GLY A 69 -8.40 7.35 -7.84
CA GLY A 69 -7.34 7.64 -8.80
C GLY A 69 -6.32 8.67 -8.33
N LYS A 70 -6.73 9.63 -7.49
CA LYS A 70 -5.82 10.61 -6.85
C LYS A 70 -4.86 9.93 -5.88
N GLU A 71 -5.36 9.02 -5.05
CA GLU A 71 -4.56 8.28 -4.07
C GLU A 71 -3.62 7.30 -4.78
N HIS A 72 -4.13 6.57 -5.78
CA HIS A 72 -3.33 5.67 -6.60
C HIS A 72 -2.18 6.41 -7.28
N MET A 73 -2.45 7.59 -7.86
CA MET A 73 -1.43 8.41 -8.51
C MET A 73 -0.38 8.90 -7.51
N ALA A 74 -0.80 9.35 -6.33
CA ALA A 74 0.12 9.79 -5.28
C ALA A 74 1.01 8.65 -4.79
N LEU A 75 0.44 7.47 -4.54
CA LEU A 75 1.15 6.31 -4.00
C LEU A 75 2.17 5.75 -5.01
N GLN A 76 1.76 5.54 -6.27
CA GLN A 76 2.67 5.11 -7.33
C GLN A 76 3.82 6.11 -7.51
N SER A 77 3.50 7.41 -7.58
CA SER A 77 4.52 8.45 -7.71
C SER A 77 5.47 8.52 -6.51
N ALA A 78 4.98 8.22 -5.31
CA ALA A 78 5.80 8.16 -4.10
C ALA A 78 6.76 6.97 -4.15
N LEU A 79 6.27 5.78 -4.47
CA LEU A 79 7.08 4.57 -4.60
C LEU A 79 8.14 4.69 -5.71
N LEU A 80 7.80 5.27 -6.86
CA LEU A 80 8.75 5.56 -7.93
C LEU A 80 9.83 6.59 -7.53
N SER A 81 9.61 7.34 -6.45
CA SER A 81 10.60 8.27 -5.89
C SER A 81 11.46 7.64 -4.78
N LEU A 82 11.18 6.39 -4.42
CA LEU A 82 11.95 5.59 -3.48
C LEU A 82 12.82 4.58 -4.25
N PRO A 83 13.94 4.11 -3.69
CA PRO A 83 14.82 3.15 -4.35
C PRO A 83 14.26 1.72 -4.28
N VAL A 84 13.04 1.51 -4.79
CA VAL A 84 12.34 0.21 -4.77
C VAL A 84 11.74 -0.12 -6.14
N GLY A 85 11.81 -1.38 -6.53
CA GLY A 85 11.04 -1.94 -7.64
C GLY A 85 9.58 -2.10 -7.24
N ILE A 86 8.67 -1.87 -8.18
CA ILE A 86 7.22 -2.01 -7.96
C ILE A 86 6.72 -3.15 -8.82
N ARG A 87 6.05 -4.12 -8.18
CA ARG A 87 5.30 -5.19 -8.85
C ARG A 87 3.84 -5.05 -8.50
N PHE A 88 2.96 -4.86 -9.47
CA PHE A 88 1.54 -4.82 -9.17
C PHE A 88 1.05 -6.22 -8.77
N ALA A 89 0.17 -6.26 -7.79
CA ALA A 89 -0.44 -7.49 -7.32
C ALA A 89 -1.95 -7.32 -7.21
N ALA A 90 -2.69 -8.35 -7.63
CA ALA A 90 -4.14 -8.37 -7.58
C ALA A 90 -4.64 -9.69 -6.99
N LEU A 91 -5.73 -9.62 -6.22
CA LEU A 91 -6.46 -10.81 -5.77
C LEU A 91 -7.49 -11.20 -6.84
N THR A 92 -7.35 -12.38 -7.41
CA THR A 92 -8.29 -12.95 -8.40
C THR A 92 -8.95 -14.21 -7.83
N LYS A 93 -9.84 -14.85 -8.62
CA LYS A 93 -10.43 -16.15 -8.25
C LYS A 93 -9.38 -17.26 -8.08
N GLU A 94 -8.25 -17.14 -8.76
CA GLU A 94 -7.15 -18.13 -8.74
C GLU A 94 -6.21 -17.91 -7.55
N GLY A 95 -6.24 -16.72 -6.95
CA GLY A 95 -5.37 -16.32 -5.84
C GLY A 95 -4.73 -14.97 -6.09
N VAL A 96 -3.64 -14.69 -5.38
CA VAL A 96 -2.84 -13.49 -5.63
C VAL A 96 -2.01 -13.70 -6.90
N VAL A 97 -2.12 -12.78 -7.86
CA VAL A 97 -1.30 -12.76 -9.09
C VAL A 97 -0.40 -11.53 -9.10
N ALA A 98 0.81 -11.69 -9.61
CA ALA A 98 1.66 -10.58 -10.02
C ALA A 98 1.32 -10.17 -11.45
N LEU A 99 1.20 -8.86 -11.69
CA LEU A 99 0.97 -8.28 -13.02
C LEU A 99 2.27 -7.77 -13.65
#